data_AF-A0A2P6WBD2-F1
#
_entry.id   AF-A0A2P6WBD2-F1
#
_cell.length_a   1.000
_cell.length_b   1.000
_cell.length_c   1.000
_cell.angle_alpha   90.00
_cell.angle_beta   90.00
_cell.angle_gamma   90.00
#
_symmetry.space_group_name_H-M   'P 1'
#
loop_
_entity.id
_entity.type
_entity.pdbx_description
1 polymer ?
#
loop_
_entity_poly.entity_id
_entity_poly.type
_entity_poly.pdbx_seq_one_letter_code
_entity_poly.pdbx_strand_id
1 'polypeptide(L)'
;REYTEAAEELGLIDLSDVEVVSYFEECEEVMDKVEGAREEWLVVATGNQGEPGAQMDKIASQTYPFKFREGDHVIFSSQVIPTPLTQANRYSLEKKMKSQGVRLYKDVHTSGHAKKEDHRDFIQMLDPSNIVPSHGTIQKLGSYVELAREEGYTLEEDVFISENGRTIEIN
;
A
#
# COMPACT_ATOMS: atom_id res chain seq x y z
N ARG A 1 -1.56 -15.50 4.11
CA ARG A 1 -1.19 -16.68 4.89
C ARG A 1 0.31 -16.70 5.21
N GLU A 2 1.21 -16.90 4.25
CA GLU A 2 2.67 -16.96 4.52
C GLU A 2 3.21 -15.77 5.37
N TYR A 3 2.98 -14.52 4.94
CA TYR A 3 3.45 -13.35 5.69
C TYR A 3 2.80 -13.16 7.07
N THR A 4 1.53 -13.56 7.21
CA THR A 4 0.78 -13.40 8.47
C THR A 4 1.19 -14.47 9.48
N GLU A 5 1.39 -15.71 9.03
CA GLU A 5 1.89 -16.80 9.87
C GLU A 5 3.31 -16.50 10.37
N ALA A 6 4.22 -16.07 9.47
CA ALA A 6 5.57 -15.70 9.88
C ALA A 6 5.58 -14.53 10.88
N ALA A 7 4.69 -13.54 10.72
CA ALA A 7 4.58 -12.42 11.65
C ALA A 7 4.06 -12.86 13.04
N GLU A 8 3.11 -13.79 13.09
CA GLU A 8 2.60 -14.37 14.34
C GLU A 8 3.68 -15.22 15.04
N GLU A 9 4.41 -16.07 14.30
CA GLU A 9 5.53 -16.86 14.82
C GLU A 9 6.62 -15.99 15.45
N LEU A 10 6.84 -14.79 14.91
CA LEU A 10 7.76 -13.79 15.44
C LEU A 10 7.16 -12.93 16.57
N GLY A 11 5.88 -13.12 16.92
CA GLY A 11 5.17 -12.36 17.94
C GLY A 11 4.92 -10.89 17.57
N LEU A 12 4.90 -10.56 16.27
CA LEU A 12 4.67 -9.20 15.77
C LEU A 12 3.19 -8.85 15.68
N ILE A 13 2.33 -9.86 15.54
CA ILE A 13 0.88 -9.75 15.48
C ILE A 13 0.22 -10.86 16.29
N ASP A 14 -1.05 -10.67 16.62
CA ASP A 14 -1.90 -11.67 17.27
C ASP A 14 -3.05 -12.03 16.32
N LEU A 15 -3.17 -13.31 15.96
CA LEU A 15 -4.21 -13.82 15.08
C LEU A 15 -5.20 -14.73 15.82
N SER A 16 -5.22 -14.72 17.17
CA SER A 16 -6.07 -15.63 17.96
C SER A 16 -7.56 -15.56 17.59
N ASP A 17 -8.03 -14.38 17.20
CA ASP A 17 -9.42 -14.10 16.80
C ASP A 17 -9.56 -13.85 15.29
N VAL A 18 -8.58 -14.28 14.47
CA VAL A 18 -8.54 -14.01 13.03
C VAL A 18 -8.45 -15.31 12.23
N GLU A 19 -9.45 -15.57 11.39
CA GLU A 19 -9.43 -16.69 10.43
C GLU A 19 -8.68 -16.28 9.14
N VAL A 20 -7.52 -16.88 8.89
CA VAL A 20 -6.70 -16.60 7.69
C VAL A 20 -6.82 -17.74 6.69
N VAL A 21 -7.53 -17.49 5.59
CA VAL A 21 -7.70 -18.44 4.48
C VAL A 21 -7.01 -17.96 3.21
N SER A 22 -6.64 -18.89 2.31
CA SER A 22 -5.98 -18.52 1.04
C SER A 22 -6.35 -19.40 -0.15
N TYR A 23 -6.83 -20.62 0.08
CA TYR A 23 -7.32 -21.48 -0.98
C TYR A 23 -8.75 -21.11 -1.38
N PHE A 24 -9.10 -21.34 -2.66
CA PHE A 24 -10.38 -20.89 -3.21
C PHE A 24 -11.59 -21.45 -2.44
N GLU A 25 -11.59 -22.76 -2.18
CA GLU A 25 -12.66 -23.47 -1.47
C GLU A 25 -12.81 -22.95 -0.03
N GLU A 26 -11.69 -22.78 0.70
CA GLU A 26 -11.71 -22.18 2.05
C GLU A 26 -12.27 -20.75 2.03
N CYS A 27 -11.88 -19.92 1.04
CA CYS A 27 -12.42 -18.59 0.89
C CYS A 27 -13.92 -18.61 0.61
N GLU A 28 -14.42 -19.55 -0.19
CA GLU A 28 -15.84 -19.70 -0.48
C GLU A 28 -16.64 -20.07 0.78
N GLU A 29 -16.15 -21.04 1.56
CA GLU A 29 -16.76 -21.44 2.83
C GLU A 29 -16.80 -20.28 3.84
N VAL A 30 -15.70 -19.54 4.00
CA VAL A 30 -15.66 -18.36 4.88
C VAL A 30 -16.62 -17.29 4.41
N MET A 31 -16.68 -17.00 3.11
CA MET A 31 -17.59 -16.00 2.57
C MET A 31 -19.06 -16.38 2.76
N ASP A 32 -19.41 -17.67 2.73
CA ASP A 32 -20.75 -18.15 3.06
C ASP A 32 -21.10 -17.95 4.55
N LYS A 33 -20.15 -18.26 5.46
CA LYS A 33 -20.30 -17.95 6.90
C LYS A 33 -20.50 -16.46 7.15
N VAL A 34 -19.70 -15.62 6.50
CA VAL A 34 -19.80 -14.15 6.60
C VAL A 34 -21.16 -13.68 6.09
N GLU A 35 -21.67 -14.21 4.98
CA GLU A 35 -22.99 -13.86 4.46
C GLU A 35 -24.13 -14.18 5.46
N GLY A 36 -23.99 -15.26 6.22
CA GLY A 36 -24.94 -15.68 7.26
C GLY A 36 -24.94 -14.80 8.53
N ALA A 37 -23.81 -14.18 8.87
CA ALA A 37 -23.62 -13.46 10.13
C ALA A 37 -22.88 -12.11 9.96
N ARG A 38 -23.25 -11.33 8.93
CA ARG A 38 -22.48 -10.17 8.43
C ARG A 38 -22.06 -9.13 9.47
N GLU A 39 -22.83 -8.92 10.54
CA GLU A 39 -22.53 -7.94 11.59
C GLU A 39 -21.41 -8.41 12.54
N GLU A 40 -21.06 -9.69 12.52
CA GLU A 40 -20.03 -10.30 13.37
C GLU A 40 -18.64 -10.32 12.71
N TRP A 41 -18.54 -9.94 11.43
CA TRP A 41 -17.32 -10.11 10.63
C TRP A 41 -16.78 -8.79 10.08
N LEU A 42 -15.45 -8.65 10.15
CA LEU A 42 -14.68 -7.70 9.36
C LEU A 42 -13.83 -8.47 8.34
N VAL A 43 -14.12 -8.30 7.06
CA VAL A 43 -13.40 -9.00 5.99
C VAL A 43 -12.19 -8.19 5.54
N VAL A 44 -11.00 -8.79 5.62
CA VAL A 44 -9.76 -8.27 5.02
C VAL A 44 -9.45 -9.11 3.78
N ALA A 45 -9.37 -8.46 2.61
CA ALA A 45 -9.23 -9.14 1.33
C ALA A 45 -8.15 -8.51 0.45
N THR A 46 -7.54 -9.34 -0.41
CA THR A 46 -6.58 -8.88 -1.44
C THR A 46 -7.30 -8.23 -2.62
N GLY A 47 -6.57 -7.47 -3.44
CA GLY A 47 -7.12 -6.87 -4.66
C GLY A 47 -7.24 -5.34 -4.63
N ASN A 48 -6.42 -4.64 -3.82
CA ASN A 48 -6.49 -3.18 -3.72
C ASN A 48 -6.27 -2.50 -5.08
N GLN A 49 -5.43 -3.02 -5.97
CA GLN A 49 -5.19 -2.38 -7.28
C GLN A 49 -6.27 -2.74 -8.32
N GLY A 50 -7.29 -3.52 -7.93
CA GLY A 50 -8.27 -4.09 -8.87
C GLY A 50 -7.69 -5.23 -9.70
N GLU A 51 -6.72 -5.96 -9.15
CA GLU A 51 -6.08 -7.09 -9.81
C GLU A 51 -7.13 -8.14 -10.23
N PRO A 52 -7.24 -8.47 -11.54
CA PRO A 52 -8.18 -9.47 -12.00
C PRO A 52 -7.99 -10.80 -11.28
N GLY A 53 -9.07 -11.37 -10.77
CA GLY A 53 -9.04 -12.64 -10.03
C GLY A 53 -8.56 -12.56 -8.58
N ALA A 54 -8.19 -11.38 -8.07
CA ALA A 54 -8.02 -11.19 -6.63
C ALA A 54 -9.37 -11.27 -5.90
N GLN A 55 -9.32 -11.42 -4.57
CA GLN A 55 -10.52 -11.64 -3.75
C GLN A 55 -11.55 -10.52 -3.94
N MET A 56 -11.10 -9.27 -3.93
CA MET A 56 -11.99 -8.12 -4.09
C MET A 56 -12.65 -8.05 -5.47
N ASP A 57 -11.96 -8.43 -6.55
CA ASP A 57 -12.54 -8.47 -7.90
C ASP A 57 -13.58 -9.59 -8.02
N LYS A 58 -13.34 -10.74 -7.40
CA LYS A 58 -14.31 -11.84 -7.35
C LYS A 58 -15.58 -11.46 -6.58
N ILE A 59 -15.43 -10.87 -5.40
CA ILE A 59 -16.56 -10.37 -4.60
C ILE A 59 -17.36 -9.33 -5.40
N ALA A 60 -16.68 -8.33 -5.97
CA ALA A 60 -17.34 -7.29 -6.76
C ALA A 60 -18.00 -7.83 -8.04
N SER A 61 -17.50 -8.95 -8.57
CA SER A 61 -18.05 -9.64 -9.74
C SER A 61 -19.09 -10.70 -9.38
N GLN A 62 -19.45 -10.84 -8.10
CA GLN A 62 -20.47 -11.77 -7.59
C GLN A 62 -20.16 -13.25 -7.90
N THR A 63 -18.88 -13.61 -7.92
CA THR A 63 -18.42 -14.99 -8.10
C THR A 63 -18.23 -15.76 -6.79
N TYR A 64 -18.53 -15.13 -5.64
CA TYR A 64 -18.60 -15.76 -4.32
C TYR A 64 -20.05 -15.78 -3.79
N PRO A 65 -20.35 -16.62 -2.77
CA PRO A 65 -21.62 -16.60 -2.04
C PRO A 65 -21.93 -15.23 -1.42
N PHE A 66 -20.91 -14.60 -0.84
CA PHE A 66 -21.01 -13.24 -0.32
C PHE A 66 -21.29 -12.25 -1.45
N LYS A 67 -22.32 -11.42 -1.27
CA LYS A 67 -22.68 -10.36 -2.21
C LYS A 67 -22.73 -9.02 -1.50
N PHE A 68 -22.30 -7.97 -2.19
CA PHE A 68 -22.51 -6.63 -1.69
C PHE A 68 -24.01 -6.32 -1.62
N ARG A 69 -24.40 -5.67 -0.52
CA ARG A 69 -25.73 -5.10 -0.28
C ARG A 69 -25.62 -3.59 -0.24
N GLU A 70 -26.73 -2.92 -0.53
CA GLU A 70 -26.79 -1.47 -0.45
C GLU A 70 -26.43 -1.03 0.98
N GLY A 71 -25.50 -0.06 1.09
CA GLY A 71 -25.03 0.44 2.37
C GLY A 71 -23.79 -0.28 2.92
N ASP A 72 -23.33 -1.39 2.32
CA ASP A 72 -22.07 -1.99 2.71
C ASP A 72 -20.90 -1.00 2.59
N HIS A 73 -19.94 -1.13 3.49
CA HIS A 73 -18.77 -0.26 3.54
C HIS A 73 -17.53 -1.02 3.03
N VAL A 74 -16.80 -0.43 2.08
CA VAL A 74 -15.50 -0.92 1.63
C VAL A 74 -14.45 0.14 1.85
N ILE A 75 -13.42 -0.23 2.60
CA ILE A 75 -12.28 0.63 2.90
C ILE A 75 -11.08 0.12 2.10
N PHE A 76 -10.53 1.00 1.27
CA PHE A 76 -9.26 0.76 0.61
C PHE A 76 -8.13 1.36 1.44
N SER A 77 -7.40 0.50 2.15
CA SER A 77 -6.33 0.86 3.09
C SER A 77 -4.97 1.19 2.44
N SER A 78 -4.89 1.17 1.11
CA SER A 78 -3.65 1.38 0.36
C SER A 78 -3.85 2.27 -0.87
N GLN A 79 -2.82 3.07 -1.18
CA GLN A 79 -2.81 3.88 -2.39
C GLN A 79 -2.80 3.02 -3.67
N VAL A 80 -3.40 3.59 -4.72
CA VAL A 80 -3.33 3.03 -6.06
C VAL A 80 -1.96 3.37 -6.63
N ILE A 81 -1.25 2.36 -7.12
CA ILE A 81 0.04 2.60 -7.79
C ILE A 81 -0.25 3.47 -9.03
N PRO A 82 0.50 4.54 -9.31
CA PRO A 82 0.13 5.48 -10.38
C PRO A 82 0.53 4.97 -11.77
N THR A 83 0.04 3.80 -12.19
CA THR A 83 0.18 3.30 -13.57
C THR A 83 -1.16 3.28 -14.30
N PRO A 84 -1.22 3.47 -15.63
CA PRO A 84 -2.48 3.46 -16.37
C PRO A 84 -3.30 2.18 -16.16
N LEU A 85 -2.64 1.02 -16.09
CA LEU A 85 -3.29 -0.27 -15.89
C LEU A 85 -3.96 -0.39 -14.52
N THR A 86 -3.25 -0.07 -13.45
CA THR A 86 -3.77 -0.16 -12.08
C THR A 86 -4.87 0.87 -11.84
N GLN A 87 -4.76 2.06 -12.41
CA GLN A 87 -5.83 3.06 -12.37
C GLN A 87 -7.10 2.57 -13.09
N ALA A 88 -6.97 1.97 -14.28
CA ALA A 88 -8.10 1.42 -15.02
C ALA A 88 -8.76 0.24 -14.30
N ASN A 89 -7.95 -0.67 -13.76
CA ASN A 89 -8.40 -1.82 -12.98
C ASN A 89 -9.16 -1.38 -11.73
N ARG A 90 -8.56 -0.48 -10.94
CA ARG A 90 -9.19 0.09 -9.75
C ARG A 90 -10.50 0.81 -10.11
N TYR A 91 -10.52 1.61 -11.16
CA TYR A 91 -11.73 2.29 -11.60
C TYR A 91 -12.86 1.31 -11.94
N SER A 92 -12.55 0.24 -12.66
CA SER A 92 -13.52 -0.81 -13.00
C SER A 92 -14.08 -1.49 -11.74
N LEU A 93 -13.21 -1.85 -10.79
CA LEU A 93 -13.59 -2.44 -9.52
C LEU A 93 -14.54 -1.54 -8.72
N GLU A 94 -14.16 -0.27 -8.56
CA GLU A 94 -14.98 0.71 -7.84
C GLU A 94 -16.33 0.95 -8.53
N LYS A 95 -16.38 0.92 -9.86
CA LYS A 95 -17.62 1.07 -10.62
C LYS A 95 -18.58 -0.09 -10.33
N LYS A 96 -18.08 -1.34 -10.34
CA LYS A 96 -18.88 -2.53 -9.99
C LYS A 96 -19.44 -2.43 -8.57
N MET A 97 -18.63 -2.00 -7.61
CA MET A 97 -19.06 -1.85 -6.21
C MET A 97 -20.11 -0.73 -6.04
N LYS A 98 -19.87 0.44 -6.66
CA LYS A 98 -20.83 1.55 -6.61
C LYS A 98 -22.17 1.19 -7.24
N SER A 99 -22.19 0.41 -8.33
CA SER A 99 -23.46 -0.06 -8.91
C SER A 99 -24.23 -1.02 -7.99
N GLN A 100 -23.59 -1.58 -6.97
CA GLN A 100 -24.20 -2.43 -5.94
C GLN A 100 -24.57 -1.65 -4.68
N GLY A 101 -24.44 -0.31 -4.67
CA GLY A 101 -24.79 0.53 -3.53
C GLY A 101 -23.74 0.58 -2.41
N VAL A 102 -22.51 0.12 -2.68
CA VAL A 102 -21.40 0.13 -1.71
C VAL A 102 -20.88 1.54 -1.48
N ARG A 103 -20.61 1.87 -0.21
CA ARG A 103 -19.93 3.08 0.23
C ARG A 103 -18.41 2.86 0.26
N LEU A 104 -17.69 3.62 -0.57
CA LEU A 104 -16.23 3.48 -0.71
C LEU A 104 -15.46 4.54 0.09
N TYR A 105 -14.47 4.11 0.86
CA TYR A 105 -13.51 4.95 1.57
C TYR A 105 -12.10 4.72 1.01
N LYS A 106 -11.38 5.78 0.67
CA LYS A 106 -10.14 5.69 -0.13
C LYS A 106 -8.93 6.44 0.44
N ASP A 107 -9.18 7.42 1.29
CA ASP A 107 -8.14 8.34 1.80
C ASP A 107 -7.73 8.01 3.24
N VAL A 108 -7.65 6.71 3.55
CA VAL A 108 -7.22 6.23 4.88
C VAL A 108 -5.74 5.83 4.91
N HIS A 109 -5.07 5.83 3.76
CA HIS A 109 -3.67 5.45 3.64
C HIS A 109 -2.75 6.59 4.06
N THR A 110 -1.77 6.28 4.90
CA THR A 110 -0.63 7.16 5.22
C THR A 110 0.62 6.65 4.51
N SER A 111 1.48 7.58 4.08
CA SER A 111 2.76 7.23 3.44
C SER A 111 3.65 6.48 4.44
N GLY A 112 4.20 5.35 4.03
CA GLY A 112 5.29 4.68 4.77
C GLY A 112 6.66 5.34 4.59
N HIS A 113 6.75 6.37 3.75
CA HIS A 113 7.97 7.16 3.54
C HIS A 113 7.91 8.50 4.27
N ALA A 114 9.08 8.90 4.78
CA ALA A 114 9.35 10.23 5.33
C ALA A 114 8.97 11.35 4.33
N LYS A 115 8.42 12.45 4.85
CA LYS A 115 8.14 13.68 4.09
C LYS A 115 9.33 14.64 4.19
N LYS A 116 9.21 15.82 3.57
CA LYS A 116 10.28 16.84 3.51
C LYS A 116 10.84 17.17 4.90
N GLU A 117 9.99 17.48 5.86
CA GLU A 117 10.44 17.86 7.21
C GLU A 117 10.97 16.66 8.01
N ASP A 118 10.41 15.46 7.84
CA ASP A 118 10.98 14.24 8.43
C ASP A 118 12.41 13.98 7.90
N HIS A 119 12.66 14.27 6.62
CA HIS A 119 14.00 14.19 6.03
C HIS A 119 14.94 15.30 6.52
N ARG A 120 14.43 16.52 6.74
CA ARG A 120 15.20 17.61 7.36
C ARG A 120 15.68 17.20 8.74
N ASP A 121 14.76 16.72 9.58
CA ASP A 121 15.06 16.21 10.91
C ASP A 121 16.14 15.12 10.83
N PHE A 122 16.04 14.22 9.86
CA PHE A 122 17.03 13.15 9.67
C PHE A 122 18.43 13.68 9.28
N ILE A 123 18.50 14.68 8.39
CA ILE A 123 19.77 15.33 8.01
C ILE A 123 20.39 16.00 9.25
N GLN A 124 19.60 16.76 10.01
CA GLN A 124 20.07 17.47 11.21
C GLN A 124 20.49 16.52 12.34
N MET A 125 19.80 15.39 12.52
CA MET A 125 20.14 14.39 13.54
C MET A 125 21.43 13.64 13.20
N LEU A 126 21.66 13.34 11.93
CA LEU A 126 22.82 12.56 11.50
C LEU A 126 24.07 13.42 11.25
N ASP A 127 23.90 14.69 10.91
CA ASP A 127 24.98 15.59 10.47
C ASP A 127 25.96 14.91 9.48
N PRO A 128 25.44 14.33 8.37
CA PRO A 128 26.25 13.50 7.50
C PRO A 128 27.34 14.32 6.79
N SER A 129 28.54 13.77 6.61
CA SER A 129 29.55 14.44 5.77
C SER A 129 29.21 14.40 4.27
N ASN A 130 28.42 13.42 3.84
CA ASN A 130 28.01 13.23 2.45
C ASN A 130 26.59 12.65 2.37
N ILE A 131 25.80 13.09 1.39
CA ILE A 131 24.41 12.68 1.15
C ILE A 131 24.28 12.11 -0.27
N VAL A 132 23.75 10.89 -0.39
CA VAL A 132 23.46 10.25 -1.68
C VAL A 132 21.96 9.90 -1.74
N PRO A 133 21.07 10.80 -2.21
CA PRO A 133 19.65 10.51 -2.29
C PRO A 133 19.37 9.34 -3.23
N SER A 134 18.45 8.46 -2.82
CA SER A 134 18.13 7.20 -3.51
C SER A 134 16.62 6.90 -3.48
N HIS A 135 16.19 5.85 -4.19
CA HIS A 135 14.80 5.34 -4.17
C HIS A 135 13.74 6.40 -4.59
N GLY A 136 14.00 7.10 -5.69
CA GLY A 136 13.09 8.10 -6.23
C GLY A 136 13.29 8.34 -7.73
N THR A 137 12.31 8.99 -8.36
CA THR A 137 12.49 9.53 -9.71
C THR A 137 13.45 10.73 -9.66
N ILE A 138 14.01 11.12 -10.81
CA ILE A 138 14.91 12.28 -10.87
C ILE A 138 14.31 13.56 -10.26
N GLN A 139 12.99 13.75 -10.35
CA GLN A 139 12.28 14.87 -9.72
C GLN A 139 12.29 14.78 -8.19
N LYS A 140 12.13 13.58 -7.64
CA LYS A 140 12.22 13.34 -6.19
C LYS A 140 13.65 13.55 -5.71
N LEU A 141 14.64 13.06 -6.45
CA LEU A 141 16.06 13.25 -6.13
C LEU A 141 16.42 14.75 -6.17
N GLY A 142 15.98 15.48 -7.19
CA GLY A 142 16.18 16.94 -7.26
C GLY A 142 15.54 17.68 -6.08
N SER A 143 14.31 17.29 -5.68
CA SER A 143 13.66 17.87 -4.50
C SER A 143 14.44 17.61 -3.21
N TYR A 144 15.07 16.43 -3.09
CA TYR A 144 15.94 16.11 -1.96
C TYR A 144 17.22 16.93 -1.97
N VAL A 145 17.84 17.15 -3.14
CA VAL A 145 19.02 18.03 -3.26
C VAL A 145 18.69 19.45 -2.85
N GLU A 146 17.52 19.99 -3.23
CA GLU A 146 17.10 21.32 -2.77
C GLU A 146 16.91 21.37 -1.24
N LEU A 147 16.34 20.32 -0.64
CA LEU A 147 16.29 20.21 0.82
C LEU A 147 17.69 20.18 1.43
N ALA A 148 18.61 19.37 0.91
CA ALA A 148 19.98 19.30 1.43
C ALA A 148 20.70 20.66 1.32
N ARG A 149 20.47 21.40 0.23
CA ARG A 149 20.97 22.78 0.08
C ARG A 149 20.42 23.74 1.12
N GLU A 150 19.13 23.62 1.48
CA GLU A 150 18.54 24.39 2.58
C GLU A 150 19.25 24.10 3.92
N GLU A 151 19.79 22.88 4.09
CA GLU A 151 20.56 22.45 5.26
C GLU A 151 22.08 22.70 5.14
N GLY A 152 22.53 23.42 4.12
CA GLY A 152 23.93 23.86 3.99
C GLY A 152 24.83 22.96 3.14
N TYR A 153 24.27 21.96 2.47
CA TYR A 153 25.01 21.04 1.60
C TYR A 153 25.11 21.54 0.15
N THR A 154 26.20 21.22 -0.54
CA THR A 154 26.48 21.58 -1.93
C THR A 154 26.50 20.36 -2.86
N LEU A 155 25.70 20.44 -3.93
CA LEU A 155 25.67 19.42 -4.99
C LEU A 155 27.06 19.26 -5.63
N GLU A 156 27.47 18.00 -5.83
CA GLU A 156 28.79 17.57 -6.33
C GLU A 156 29.97 17.79 -5.35
N GLU A 157 29.75 18.39 -4.18
CA GLU A 157 30.76 18.50 -3.12
C GLU A 157 30.47 17.54 -1.95
N ASP A 158 29.26 17.59 -1.42
CA ASP A 158 28.80 16.75 -0.30
C ASP A 158 27.40 16.14 -0.56
N VAL A 159 26.71 16.51 -1.65
CA VAL A 159 25.51 15.82 -2.14
C VAL A 159 25.74 15.25 -3.53
N PHE A 160 25.46 13.97 -3.74
CA PHE A 160 25.72 13.29 -5.00
C PHE A 160 24.47 12.57 -5.52
N ILE A 161 24.02 12.92 -6.73
CA ILE A 161 22.97 12.17 -7.42
C ILE A 161 23.61 11.00 -8.17
N SER A 162 23.09 9.79 -7.95
CA SER A 162 23.48 8.60 -8.73
C SER A 162 22.35 8.12 -9.64
N GLU A 163 22.75 7.39 -10.68
CA GLU A 163 21.86 6.59 -11.53
C GLU A 163 22.26 5.12 -11.43
N ASN A 164 21.33 4.21 -11.73
CA ASN A 164 21.60 2.78 -11.69
C ASN A 164 22.80 2.42 -12.57
N GLY A 165 23.82 1.80 -11.95
CA GLY A 165 25.06 1.40 -12.63
C GLY A 165 26.14 2.47 -12.70
N ARG A 166 25.93 3.67 -12.12
CA ARG A 166 26.99 4.67 -11.94
C ARG A 166 27.70 4.50 -10.60
N THR A 167 29.00 4.78 -10.62
CA THR A 167 29.85 4.85 -9.42
C THR A 167 29.95 6.29 -8.96
N ILE A 168 29.81 6.52 -7.66
CA ILE A 168 30.19 7.78 -7.00
C ILE A 168 31.49 7.49 -6.23
N GLU A 169 32.47 8.37 -6.39
CA GLU A 169 33.71 8.34 -5.62
C GLU A 169 33.67 9.50 -4.62
N ILE A 170 33.75 9.15 -3.33
CA ILE A 170 33.74 10.10 -2.21
C ILE A 170 35.13 10.03 -1.59
N ASN A 171 35.82 11.18 -1.53
CA ASN A 171 37.19 11.28 -1.01
C ASN A 171 37.24 11.60 0.48
#